data_AF-A0A3B9L9V0-F1
#
_entry.id   AF-A0A3B9L9V0-F1
#
_cell.length_a   1.000
_cell.length_b   1.000
_cell.length_c   1.000
_cell.angle_alpha   90.00
_cell.angle_beta   90.00
_cell.angle_gamma   90.00
#
_symmetry.space_group_name_H-M   'P 1'
#
loop_
_entity.id
_entity.type
_entity.pdbx_description
1 polymer ?
#
loop_
_entity_poly.entity_id
_entity_poly.type
_entity_poly.pdbx_seq_one_letter_code
_entity_poly.pdbx_strand_id
1 'polypeptide(L)' 'MKIPIFTDEAATQGGWHGLALRTAFAHRGHEAVFVELQDCMIDLSEQAPKLFIPDFDRLPPVAFVRGVAAG' A
#
# COMPACT_ATOMS: atom_id res chain seq x y z
N MET A 1 -6.44 4.58 -11.22
CA MET A 1 -5.07 4.66 -10.68
C MET A 1 -4.89 3.60 -9.60
N LYS A 2 -3.66 3.16 -9.34
CA LYS A 2 -3.34 2.27 -8.21
C LYS A 2 -3.23 3.07 -6.91
N ILE A 3 -3.76 2.51 -5.83
CA ILE A 3 -3.72 3.07 -4.47
C ILE A 3 -3.14 1.98 -3.56
N PRO A 4 -1.99 2.20 -2.89
CA PRO A 4 -1.48 1.25 -1.93
C PRO A 4 -2.32 1.31 -0.64
N ILE A 5 -2.61 0.13 -0.09
CA ILE A 5 -3.08 -0.06 1.27
C ILE A 5 -1.98 -0.79 2.01
N PHE A 6 -1.22 -0.05 2.83
CA PHE A 6 -0.18 -0.61 3.69
C PHE A 6 -0.83 -1.35 4.87
N THR A 7 -0.47 -2.61 5.05
CA THR A 7 -1.03 -3.48 6.08
C THR A 7 -0.11 -4.67 6.34
N ASP A 8 -0.09 -5.17 7.57
CA ASP A 8 0.63 -6.41 7.91
C ASP A 8 -0.22 -7.67 7.64
N GLU A 9 -1.38 -7.47 7.03
CA GLU A 9 -2.37 -8.50 6.68
C GLU A 9 -2.58 -8.56 5.15
N ALA A 10 -1.58 -8.23 4.33
CA ALA A 10 -1.75 -8.19 2.87
C ALA A 10 -2.02 -9.59 2.31
N ALA A 11 -1.44 -10.63 2.92
CA ALA A 11 -1.74 -12.03 2.61
C ALA A 11 -3.24 -12.37 2.74
N THR A 12 -3.97 -11.70 3.63
CA THR A 12 -5.43 -11.86 3.79
C THR A 12 -6.23 -10.74 3.13
N GLN A 13 -5.57 -9.87 2.34
CA GLN A 13 -6.15 -8.69 1.71
C GLN A 13 -6.79 -7.74 2.74
N GLY A 14 -6.18 -7.66 3.93
CA GLY A 14 -6.72 -6.96 5.09
C GLY A 14 -8.01 -7.58 5.62
N GLY A 15 -8.33 -8.84 5.36
CA GLY A 15 -9.61 -9.44 5.76
C GLY A 15 -10.83 -8.64 5.27
N TRP A 16 -11.95 -8.74 6.01
CA TRP A 16 -13.25 -8.24 5.51
C TRP A 16 -13.30 -6.72 5.27
N HIS A 17 -12.71 -5.91 6.16
CA HIS A 17 -12.66 -4.47 5.99
C HIS A 17 -11.81 -4.08 4.76
N GLY A 18 -10.76 -4.85 4.46
CA GLY A 18 -9.86 -4.56 3.34
C GLY A 18 -10.55 -4.85 2.02
N LEU A 19 -11.22 -6.00 1.93
CA LEU A 19 -12.04 -6.36 0.78
C LEU A 19 -13.16 -5.33 0.51
N ALA A 20 -13.82 -4.85 1.56
CA ALA A 20 -14.83 -3.80 1.44
C ALA A 20 -14.23 -2.49 0.89
N LEU A 21 -13.05 -2.09 1.40
CA LEU A 21 -12.35 -0.90 0.94
C LEU A 21 -11.88 -1.02 -0.51
N ARG A 22 -11.30 -2.16 -0.92
CA ARG A 22 -10.94 -2.45 -2.32
C ARG A 22 -12.16 -2.32 -3.23
N THR A 23 -13.29 -2.87 -2.82
CA THR A 23 -14.54 -2.79 -3.59
C THR A 23 -15.00 -1.33 -3.74
N ALA A 24 -14.93 -0.54 -2.67
CA ALA A 24 -15.25 0.90 -2.72
C ALA A 24 -14.33 1.70 -3.65
N PHE A 25 -13.04 1.35 -3.74
CA PHE A 25 -12.12 1.94 -4.71
C PHE A 25 -12.43 1.51 -6.14
N ALA A 26 -12.71 0.21 -6.36
CA ALA A 26 -13.06 -0.30 -7.68
C ALA A 26 -14.31 0.39 -8.25
N HIS A 27 -15.34 0.64 -7.42
CA HIS A 27 -16.52 1.42 -7.81
C HIS A 27 -16.22 2.86 -8.25
N ARG A 28 -15.05 3.40 -7.89
CA ARG A 28 -14.56 4.73 -8.28
C ARG A 28 -13.51 4.68 -9.39
N GLY A 29 -13.28 3.52 -10.01
CA GLY A 29 -12.28 3.35 -11.07
C GLY A 29 -10.83 3.36 -10.55
N HIS A 30 -10.64 2.93 -9.30
CA HIS A 30 -9.32 2.82 -8.68
C HIS A 30 -9.01 1.38 -8.31
N GLU A 31 -7.75 0.99 -8.47
CA GLU A 31 -7.24 -0.33 -8.10
C GLU A 31 -6.58 -0.22 -6.73
N ALA A 32 -7.03 -1.02 -5.77
CA ALA A 32 -6.40 -1.09 -4.47
C ALA A 32 -5.39 -2.24 -4.45
N VAL A 33 -4.15 -1.94 -4.07
CA VAL A 33 -3.06 -2.90 -3.95
C VAL A 33 -2.69 -3.02 -2.48
N PHE A 34 -2.80 -4.21 -1.91
CA PHE A 34 -2.38 -4.45 -0.52
C PHE A 34 -0.87 -4.66 -0.51
N VAL A 35 -0.18 -3.93 0.35
CA VAL A 35 1.27 -3.92 0.42
C VAL A 35 1.69 -4.20 1.86
N GLU A 36 2.50 -5.25 2.05
CA GLU A 36 3.17 -5.51 3.32
C GLU A 36 4.20 -4.41 3.58
N LEU A 37 4.16 -3.78 4.76
CA LEU A 37 5.07 -2.67 5.06
C LEU A 37 6.53 -3.15 5.08
N GLN A 38 6.77 -4.38 5.52
CA GLN A 38 8.10 -5.01 5.55
C GLN A 38 8.72 -5.23 4.15
N ASP A 39 7.90 -5.23 3.10
CA ASP A 39 8.37 -5.37 1.71
C ASP A 39 8.71 -4.01 1.07
N CYS A 40 8.42 -2.90 1.77
CA CYS A 40 8.81 -1.56 1.34
C CYS A 40 10.24 -1.24 1.79
N MET A 41 10.94 -0.41 1.02
CA MET A 41 12.31 0.01 1.34
C MET A 41 12.46 1.51 1.17
N ILE A 42 13.21 2.14 2.08
CA ILE A 42 13.70 3.51 1.91
C ILE A 42 15.20 3.42 1.61
N ASP A 43 15.59 3.81 0.40
CA ASP A 43 16.99 3.98 0.04
C ASP A 43 17.45 5.38 0.44
N LEU A 44 18.43 5.42 1.33
CA LEU A 44 19.05 6.61 1.90
C LEU A 44 20.47 6.86 1.39
N SER A 45 20.92 6.10 0.38
CA SER A 45 22.28 6.20 -0.16
C SER A 45 22.54 7.48 -0.97
N GLU A 46 21.48 8.08 -1.52
CA GLU A 46 21.54 9.34 -2.26
C GLU A 46 21.11 10.53 -1.41
N GLN A 47 21.43 11.75 -1.88
CA GLN A 47 21.08 12.98 -1.18
C GLN A 47 19.56 13.21 -1.06
N ALA A 48 18.78 12.65 -2.00
CA ALA A 48 17.33 12.59 -1.93
C ALA A 48 16.90 11.12 -1.67
N PRO A 49 16.18 10.84 -0.57
CA PRO A 49 15.67 9.50 -0.30
C PRO A 49 14.78 8.98 -1.43
N LYS A 50 14.91 7.69 -1.75
CA LYS A 50 14.03 7.00 -2.69
C LYS A 50 13.19 5.98 -1.94
N LEU A 51 11.90 5.96 -2.21
CA LEU A 51 10.98 4.97 -1.64
C LEU A 51 10.68 3.91 -2.70
N PHE A 52 10.85 2.65 -2.33
CA PHE A 52 10.40 1.50 -3.10
C PHE A 52 9.13 0.95 -2.46
N ILE A 53 8.06 0.89 -3.28
CA ILE A 53 6.78 0.26 -2.92
C ILE A 53 6.53 -0.83 -3.97
N PRO A 54 6.37 -2.11 -3.57
CA PRO A 54 6.02 -3.19 -4.48
C PRO A 54 4.81 -2.85 -5.37
N ASP A 55 4.89 -3.15 -6.67
CA ASP A 55 3.85 -2.87 -7.69
C ASP A 55 3.63 -1.39 -8.09
N PHE A 56 4.49 -0.48 -7.64
CA PHE A 56 4.45 0.94 -8.00
C PHE A 56 5.78 1.43 -8.60
N ASP A 57 5.75 1.80 -9.88
CA ASP A 57 6.90 2.39 -10.59
C ASP A 57 7.16 3.86 -10.20
N ARG A 58 6.18 4.50 -9.55
CA ARG A 58 6.23 5.90 -9.11
C ARG A 58 5.51 6.06 -7.78
N LEU A 59 5.88 7.08 -7.03
CA LEU A 59 5.20 7.45 -5.80
C LEU A 59 3.70 7.72 -6.08
N PRO A 60 2.78 6.99 -5.44
CA PRO A 60 1.37 7.26 -5.57
C PRO A 60 1.01 8.57 -4.85
N PRO A 61 0.06 9.36 -5.36
CA PRO A 61 -0.32 10.65 -4.76
C PRO A 61 -1.14 10.48 -3.47
N VAL A 62 -1.59 9.27 -3.16
CA VAL A 62 -2.36 8.93 -1.96
C VAL A 62 -2.02 7.50 -1.55
N ALA A 63 -2.03 7.25 -0.25
CA ALA A 63 -1.90 5.93 0.35
C ALA A 63 -2.88 5.77 1.52
N PHE A 64 -3.27 4.53 1.79
CA PHE A 64 -4.04 4.16 2.98
C PHE A 64 -3.16 3.27 3.87
N VAL A 65 -3.33 3.37 5.18
CA VAL A 65 -2.60 2.56 6.16
C VAL A 65 -3.61 1.91 7.10
N ARG A 66 -3.45 0.61 7.35
CA ARG A 66 -4.36 -0.12 8.23
C ARG A 66 -3.72 -1.41 8.75
N GLY A 67 -3.95 -1.73 10.02
CA GLY A 67 -3.58 -3.03 10.57
C GLY A 67 -2.08 -3.26 10.45
N VAL A 68 -1.32 -2.19 10.65
CA VAL A 68 0.14 -2.24 10.79
C VAL A 68 0.38 -2.30 12.29
N ALA A 69 1.04 -3.35 12.75
CA ALA A 69 1.45 -3.51 14.13
C ALA A 69 2.36 -2.34 14.53
N ALA A 70 2.27 -1.91 15.79
CA ALA A 70 3.32 -1.08 16.34
C ALA A 70 4.60 -1.93 16.35
N GLY A 71 5.65 -1.42 15.72
CA GLY A 71 6.97 -2.05 15.73
C GLY A 71 7.53 -2.24 17.13
#